data_AF-A0A364Y7T8-F1
#
_entry.id   AF-A0A364Y7T8-F1
#
_cell.length_a   1.000
_cell.length_b   1.000
_cell.length_c   1.000
_cell.angle_alpha   90.00
_cell.angle_beta   90.00
_cell.angle_gamma   90.00
#
_symmetry.space_group_name_H-M   'P 1'
#
loop_
_entity.id
_entity.type
_entity.pdbx_description
1 polymer ?
#
loop_
_entity_poly.entity_id
_entity_poly.type
_entity_poly.pdbx_seq_one_letter_code
_entity_poly.pdbx_strand_id
1 'polypeptide(L)'
;MIKYFKGAMLLATVFCTIISCSSPKEKRQPLPFDPSHSDPAAVELVDSVVSAAGGVKAWDDARYFSWTSAAERKIFWDKHNSKVRIESANELYLIDLNDSIVQIKGKEKTTLEDVSNAFAVFNECAQELALPFLLKQFGSTLVYLGEDSLSDGTRVNVLNHKPASDTSLTLTVHIGVKDNLIKQVVKNRKGETTTNSGFWDNYKEYNNLLLSVDRTSGSGPKNLSTEAIDENKFVNF
;
A
#
# COMPACT_ATOMS: atom_id res chain seq x y z
N MET A 1 -62.89 -22.22 -63.03
CA MET A 1 -63.47 -21.59 -61.82
C MET A 1 -62.32 -21.26 -60.87
N ILE A 2 -62.04 -19.97 -60.60
CA ILE A 2 -61.72 -19.35 -59.28
C ILE A 2 -60.73 -20.14 -58.37
N LYS A 3 -59.62 -19.67 -57.78
CA LYS A 3 -58.94 -18.37 -57.57
C LYS A 3 -57.53 -18.66 -56.98
N TYR A 4 -56.64 -17.70 -57.12
CA TYR A 4 -55.34 -17.54 -56.43
C TYR A 4 -55.47 -17.51 -54.89
N PHE A 5 -54.46 -17.99 -54.15
CA PHE A 5 -54.07 -17.39 -52.88
C PHE A 5 -52.55 -17.38 -52.67
N LYS A 6 -52.06 -16.20 -52.28
CA LYS A 6 -50.67 -15.79 -52.15
C LYS A 6 -50.15 -16.09 -50.74
N GLY A 7 -48.87 -16.47 -50.67
CA GLY A 7 -47.81 -15.94 -49.81
C GLY A 7 -48.02 -15.81 -48.30
N ALA A 8 -47.08 -16.40 -47.54
CA ALA A 8 -46.36 -15.71 -46.46
C ALA A 8 -45.13 -16.55 -46.06
N MET A 9 -43.96 -16.16 -46.55
CA MET A 9 -42.66 -16.66 -46.08
C MET A 9 -42.31 -15.86 -44.81
N LEU A 10 -42.41 -16.50 -43.65
CA LEU A 10 -42.08 -15.89 -42.37
C LEU A 10 -40.57 -16.04 -42.14
N LEU A 11 -39.82 -14.95 -42.35
CA LEU A 11 -38.40 -14.87 -42.00
C LEU A 11 -38.29 -14.52 -40.51
N ALA A 12 -37.94 -15.50 -39.68
CA ALA A 12 -37.69 -15.27 -38.25
C ALA A 12 -36.25 -14.80 -38.05
N THR A 13 -36.06 -13.49 -37.95
CA THR A 13 -34.78 -12.87 -37.60
C THR A 13 -34.53 -13.06 -36.11
N VAL A 14 -33.65 -13.99 -35.75
CA VAL A 14 -33.16 -14.16 -34.38
C VAL A 14 -32.21 -13.01 -34.07
N PHE A 15 -32.70 -12.02 -33.32
CA PHE A 15 -31.87 -10.96 -32.73
C PHE A 15 -31.06 -11.57 -31.59
N CYS A 16 -29.84 -11.98 -31.89
CA CYS A 16 -28.87 -12.40 -30.88
C CYS A 16 -28.33 -11.13 -30.21
N THR A 17 -28.99 -10.70 -29.13
CA THR A 17 -28.44 -9.66 -28.24
C THR A 17 -27.19 -10.23 -27.58
N ILE A 18 -26.04 -9.85 -28.11
CA ILE A 18 -24.74 -9.97 -27.45
C ILE A 18 -24.80 -9.14 -26.16
N ILE A 19 -25.21 -9.77 -25.07
CA ILE A 19 -24.97 -9.27 -23.72
C ILE A 19 -23.46 -9.33 -23.56
N SER A 20 -22.80 -8.18 -23.77
CA SER A 20 -21.41 -7.99 -23.39
C SER A 20 -21.32 -8.21 -21.89
N CYS A 21 -20.91 -9.40 -21.50
CA CYS A 21 -20.69 -9.77 -20.12
C CYS A 21 -19.41 -9.06 -19.68
N SER A 22 -19.51 -7.83 -19.17
CA SER A 22 -18.42 -7.22 -18.42
C SER A 22 -18.23 -8.07 -17.17
N SER A 23 -17.14 -8.82 -17.09
CA SER A 23 -16.76 -9.56 -15.89
C SER A 23 -16.81 -8.60 -14.68
N PRO A 24 -17.40 -9.01 -13.54
CA PRO A 24 -17.37 -8.19 -12.33
C PRO A 24 -15.92 -7.83 -12.01
N LYS A 25 -15.62 -6.53 -11.86
CA LYS A 25 -14.32 -6.07 -11.36
C LYS A 25 -14.13 -6.67 -9.97
N GLU A 26 -13.24 -7.65 -9.83
CA GLU A 26 -12.92 -8.27 -8.55
C GLU A 26 -12.30 -7.21 -7.64
N LYS A 27 -13.03 -6.83 -6.58
CA LYS A 27 -12.57 -5.83 -5.61
C LYS A 27 -11.39 -6.41 -4.84
N ARG A 28 -10.17 -5.92 -5.09
CA ARG A 28 -9.01 -6.21 -4.24
C ARG A 28 -9.14 -5.45 -2.93
N GLN A 29 -9.57 -6.12 -1.87
CA GLN A 29 -9.32 -5.65 -0.51
C GLN A 29 -7.91 -6.08 -0.07
N PRO A 30 -7.22 -5.30 0.79
CA PRO A 30 -5.97 -5.75 1.39
C PRO A 30 -6.17 -7.11 2.06
N LEU A 31 -5.26 -8.05 1.82
CA LEU A 31 -5.31 -9.34 2.49
C LEU A 31 -5.28 -9.13 4.01
N PRO A 32 -6.17 -9.79 4.78
CA PRO A 32 -6.20 -9.66 6.23
C PRO A 32 -4.92 -10.23 6.83
N PHE A 33 -4.44 -9.65 7.93
CA PHE A 33 -3.30 -10.18 8.71
C PHE A 33 -3.49 -11.66 9.05
N ASP A 34 -2.39 -12.44 9.03
CA ASP A 34 -2.41 -13.86 9.39
C ASP A 34 -1.82 -14.08 10.80
N PRO A 35 -2.64 -14.00 11.86
CA PRO A 35 -2.17 -14.27 13.22
C PRO A 35 -1.82 -15.75 13.44
N SER A 36 -2.38 -16.68 12.65
CA SER A 36 -2.19 -18.12 12.86
C SER A 36 -0.79 -18.60 12.46
N HIS A 37 -0.15 -17.88 11.54
CA HIS A 37 1.23 -18.11 11.12
C HIS A 37 2.20 -17.03 11.64
N SER A 38 1.81 -16.31 12.69
CA SER A 38 2.63 -15.29 13.35
C SER A 38 2.93 -15.66 14.80
N ASP A 39 4.12 -15.30 15.27
CA ASP A 39 4.51 -15.48 16.67
C ASP A 39 3.74 -14.49 17.57
N PRO A 40 3.07 -14.95 18.65
CA PRO A 40 2.33 -14.05 19.54
C PRO A 40 3.17 -12.89 20.10
N ALA A 41 4.43 -13.17 20.48
CA ALA A 41 5.35 -12.14 20.96
C ALA A 41 5.68 -11.08 19.88
N ALA A 42 5.75 -11.47 18.61
CA ALA A 42 5.96 -10.51 17.52
C ALA A 42 4.71 -9.64 17.31
N VAL A 43 3.51 -10.20 17.46
CA VAL A 43 2.25 -9.46 17.37
C VAL A 43 2.16 -8.41 18.49
N GLU A 44 2.42 -8.80 19.74
CA GLU A 44 2.43 -7.89 20.90
C GLU A 44 3.47 -6.78 20.76
N LEU A 45 4.65 -7.12 20.21
CA LEU A 45 5.68 -6.14 19.93
C LEU A 45 5.21 -5.13 18.88
N VAL A 46 4.58 -5.58 17.79
CA VAL A 46 4.00 -4.67 16.78
C VAL A 46 2.89 -3.79 17.36
N ASP A 47 2.05 -4.32 18.25
CA ASP A 47 1.06 -3.51 18.96
C ASP A 47 1.70 -2.39 19.79
N SER A 48 2.84 -2.70 20.43
CA SER A 48 3.63 -1.72 21.17
C SER A 48 4.23 -0.65 20.24
N VAL A 49 4.69 -1.03 19.04
CA VAL A 49 5.16 -0.09 18.02
C VAL A 49 4.05 0.84 17.57
N VAL A 50 2.86 0.29 17.25
CA VAL A 50 1.69 1.09 16.85
C VAL A 50 1.30 2.06 17.96
N SER A 51 1.26 1.60 19.21
CA SER A 51 0.94 2.44 20.36
C SER A 51 1.96 3.58 20.53
N ALA A 52 3.26 3.29 20.42
CA ALA A 52 4.32 4.30 20.53
C ALA A 52 4.29 5.30 19.36
N ALA A 53 3.83 4.88 18.18
CA ALA A 53 3.69 5.73 17.00
C ALA A 53 2.42 6.60 17.00
N GLY A 54 1.57 6.53 18.03
CA GLY A 54 0.33 7.33 18.15
C GLY A 54 -0.95 6.52 18.24
N GLY A 55 -0.87 5.20 18.03
CA GLY A 55 -1.97 4.26 18.21
C GLY A 55 -2.90 4.13 17.00
N VAL A 56 -3.71 3.06 17.02
CA VAL A 56 -4.65 2.72 15.94
C VAL A 56 -5.67 3.83 15.71
N LYS A 57 -6.18 4.45 16.79
CA LYS A 57 -7.19 5.50 16.66
C LYS A 57 -6.67 6.72 15.90
N ALA A 58 -5.50 7.24 16.27
CA ALA A 58 -4.90 8.38 15.57
C ALA A 58 -4.64 8.04 14.09
N TRP A 59 -4.20 6.81 13.83
CA TRP A 59 -3.99 6.33 12.47
C TRP A 59 -5.30 6.29 11.68
N ASP A 60 -6.37 5.75 12.26
CA ASP A 60 -7.68 5.65 11.63
C ASP A 60 -8.32 7.01 11.37
N ASP A 61 -8.19 7.95 12.31
CA ASP A 61 -8.70 9.32 12.18
C ASP A 61 -7.94 10.13 11.11
N ALA A 62 -6.65 9.86 10.92
CA ALA A 62 -5.84 10.55 9.92
C ALA A 62 -6.33 10.24 8.50
N ARG A 63 -6.79 11.28 7.79
CA ARG A 63 -7.36 11.14 6.45
C ARG A 63 -6.35 11.36 5.35
N TYR A 64 -5.63 12.47 5.40
CA TYR A 64 -4.80 12.93 4.29
C TYR A 64 -3.32 12.76 4.60
N PHE A 65 -2.57 12.33 3.60
CA PHE A 65 -1.11 12.32 3.62
C PHE A 65 -0.60 12.79 2.25
N SER A 66 0.37 13.69 2.26
CA SER A 66 1.16 13.99 1.06
C SER A 66 2.64 14.08 1.40
N TRP A 67 3.49 13.46 0.58
CA TRP A 67 4.94 13.44 0.80
C TRP A 67 5.68 13.16 -0.51
N THR A 68 7.00 13.33 -0.48
CA THR A 68 7.92 12.85 -1.52
C THR A 68 8.61 11.57 -1.01
N SER A 69 8.54 10.46 -1.75
CA SER A 69 9.25 9.22 -1.40
C SER A 69 10.74 9.29 -1.72
N ALA A 70 11.51 8.32 -1.22
CA ALA A 70 12.94 8.18 -1.51
C ALA A 70 13.25 8.03 -3.02
N ALA A 71 12.28 7.55 -3.81
CA ALA A 71 12.36 7.43 -5.26
C ALA A 71 11.90 8.70 -5.99
N GLU A 72 11.82 9.84 -5.30
CA GLU A 72 11.42 11.15 -5.85
C GLU A 72 10.02 11.14 -6.49
N ARG A 73 9.11 10.32 -5.94
CA ARG A 73 7.69 10.35 -6.30
C ARG A 73 6.93 11.23 -5.32
N LYS A 74 6.07 12.12 -5.80
CA LYS A 74 5.11 12.85 -4.95
C LYS A 74 3.86 12.01 -4.79
N ILE A 75 3.45 11.76 -3.56
CA ILE A 75 2.26 10.99 -3.23
C ILE A 75 1.24 11.91 -2.57
N PHE A 76 -0.01 11.73 -2.94
CA PHE A 76 -1.18 12.28 -2.29
C PHE A 76 -2.12 11.13 -1.98
N TRP A 77 -2.57 11.02 -0.74
CA TRP A 77 -3.39 9.91 -0.28
C TRP A 77 -4.55 10.44 0.54
N ASP A 78 -5.78 10.21 0.07
CA ASP A 78 -7.01 10.29 0.87
C ASP A 78 -7.34 8.87 1.35
N LYS A 79 -6.95 8.56 2.58
CA LYS A 79 -7.11 7.23 3.19
C LYS A 79 -8.58 6.87 3.38
N HIS A 80 -9.44 7.83 3.71
CA HIS A 80 -10.85 7.57 3.98
C HIS A 80 -11.61 7.25 2.70
N ASN A 81 -11.26 7.88 1.59
CA ASN A 81 -11.88 7.61 0.29
C ASN A 81 -11.11 6.61 -0.59
N SER A 82 -10.03 5.99 -0.07
CA SER A 82 -9.22 5.04 -0.82
C SER A 82 -8.65 5.61 -2.13
N LYS A 83 -8.31 6.91 -2.16
CA LYS A 83 -7.78 7.58 -3.36
C LYS A 83 -6.30 7.88 -3.22
N VAL A 84 -5.53 7.54 -4.24
CA VAL A 84 -4.10 7.82 -4.29
C VAL A 84 -3.74 8.49 -5.61
N ARG A 85 -2.90 9.52 -5.55
CA ARG A 85 -2.19 10.05 -6.69
C ARG A 85 -0.69 9.91 -6.47
N ILE A 86 0.02 9.45 -7.49
CA ILE A 86 1.48 9.35 -7.48
C ILE A 86 2.00 10.05 -8.72
N GLU A 87 2.87 11.04 -8.54
CA GLU A 87 3.51 11.81 -9.61
C GLU A 87 5.02 11.60 -9.59
N SER A 88 5.62 11.34 -10.74
CA SER A 88 7.07 11.37 -10.96
C SER A 88 7.37 11.97 -12.33
N ALA A 89 8.65 12.09 -12.70
CA ALA A 89 9.04 12.63 -14.01
C ALA A 89 8.41 11.87 -15.19
N ASN A 90 8.20 10.55 -15.04
CA ASN A 90 7.76 9.67 -16.12
C ASN A 90 6.44 8.94 -15.83
N GLU A 91 5.93 9.04 -14.62
CA GLU A 91 4.78 8.27 -14.15
C GLU A 91 3.75 9.21 -13.53
N LEU A 92 2.48 8.94 -13.83
CA LEU A 92 1.36 9.60 -13.18
C LEU A 92 0.26 8.57 -13.00
N TYR A 93 0.00 8.22 -11.75
CA TYR A 93 -1.01 7.25 -11.35
C TYR A 93 -2.13 7.97 -10.60
N LEU A 94 -3.38 7.72 -10.99
CA LEU A 94 -4.56 7.88 -10.14
C LEU A 94 -5.07 6.49 -9.81
N ILE A 95 -5.16 6.16 -8.53
CA ILE A 95 -5.52 4.83 -8.04
C ILE A 95 -6.75 4.94 -7.14
N ASP A 96 -7.76 4.14 -7.44
CA ASP A 96 -8.84 3.83 -6.52
C ASP A 96 -8.55 2.46 -5.88
N LEU A 97 -8.26 2.45 -4.57
CA LEU A 97 -7.93 1.22 -3.85
C LEU A 97 -9.15 0.31 -3.66
N ASN A 98 -10.38 0.85 -3.70
CA ASN A 98 -11.61 0.07 -3.55
C ASN A 98 -12.01 -0.62 -4.85
N ASP A 99 -11.90 0.09 -5.97
CA ASP A 99 -12.35 -0.39 -7.28
C ASP A 99 -11.23 -0.95 -8.16
N SER A 100 -9.97 -0.89 -7.67
CA SER A 100 -8.79 -1.34 -8.42
C SER A 100 -8.67 -0.67 -9.79
N ILE A 101 -9.11 0.58 -9.88
CA ILE A 101 -9.04 1.39 -11.10
C ILE A 101 -7.74 2.18 -11.05
N VAL A 102 -6.99 2.11 -12.14
CA VAL A 102 -5.77 2.90 -12.30
C VAL A 102 -5.89 3.72 -13.57
N GLN A 103 -5.56 4.99 -13.50
CA GLN A 103 -5.35 5.82 -14.68
C GLN A 103 -3.86 6.16 -14.79
N ILE A 104 -3.26 5.86 -15.94
CA ILE A 104 -1.84 6.11 -16.24
C ILE A 104 -1.76 7.12 -17.38
N LYS A 105 -1.20 8.30 -17.12
CA LYS A 105 -1.03 9.38 -18.12
C LYS A 105 -2.32 9.69 -18.91
N GLY A 106 -3.43 9.92 -18.22
CA GLY A 106 -4.71 10.28 -18.83
C GLY A 106 -5.55 9.10 -19.32
N LYS A 107 -5.06 7.86 -19.25
CA LYS A 107 -5.75 6.69 -19.80
C LYS A 107 -6.11 5.72 -18.69
N GLU A 108 -7.38 5.34 -18.60
CA GLU A 108 -7.80 4.24 -17.74
C GLU A 108 -7.11 2.95 -18.20
N LYS A 109 -6.56 2.23 -17.21
CA LYS A 109 -5.90 0.94 -17.35
C LYS A 109 -6.58 -0.03 -16.42
N THR A 110 -7.13 -1.09 -17.00
CA THR A 110 -7.87 -2.13 -16.28
C THR A 110 -7.20 -3.49 -16.39
N THR A 111 -6.03 -3.60 -17.04
CA THR A 111 -5.31 -4.87 -17.10
C THR A 111 -4.83 -5.23 -15.69
N LEU A 112 -4.89 -6.52 -15.34
CA LEU A 112 -4.47 -6.98 -14.03
C LEU A 112 -3.02 -6.60 -13.74
N GLU A 113 -2.15 -6.62 -14.76
CA GLU A 113 -0.75 -6.25 -14.66
C GLU A 113 -0.56 -4.75 -14.35
N ASP A 114 -1.18 -3.85 -15.14
CA ASP A 114 -1.07 -2.40 -14.92
C ASP A 114 -1.54 -2.01 -13.52
N VAL A 115 -2.67 -2.58 -13.09
CA VAL A 115 -3.24 -2.32 -11.76
C VAL A 115 -2.30 -2.87 -10.68
N SER A 116 -1.80 -4.11 -10.83
CA SER A 116 -0.90 -4.71 -9.83
C SER A 116 0.39 -3.91 -9.67
N ASN A 117 0.96 -3.42 -10.77
CA ASN A 117 2.18 -2.61 -10.75
C ASN A 117 1.95 -1.27 -10.04
N ALA A 118 0.85 -0.56 -10.31
CA ALA A 118 0.55 0.69 -9.64
C ALA A 118 0.32 0.52 -8.13
N PHE A 119 -0.37 -0.55 -7.72
CA PHE A 119 -0.56 -0.88 -6.31
C PHE A 119 0.76 -1.26 -5.63
N ALA A 120 1.65 -1.99 -6.30
CA ALA A 120 2.97 -2.30 -5.77
C ALA A 120 3.79 -1.03 -5.50
N VAL A 121 3.76 -0.07 -6.44
CA VAL A 121 4.42 1.24 -6.27
C VAL A 121 3.82 2.00 -5.07
N PHE A 122 2.49 2.04 -4.95
CA PHE A 122 1.85 2.67 -3.79
C PHE A 122 2.24 1.99 -2.47
N ASN A 123 2.17 0.65 -2.41
CA ASN A 123 2.50 -0.10 -1.20
C ASN A 123 3.93 0.15 -0.76
N GLU A 124 4.89 0.21 -1.69
CA GLU A 124 6.27 0.56 -1.36
C GLU A 124 6.38 1.97 -0.76
N CYS A 125 5.72 2.96 -1.38
CA CYS A 125 5.72 4.34 -0.87
C CYS A 125 5.03 4.44 0.50
N ALA A 126 3.92 3.74 0.71
CA ALA A 126 3.17 3.73 1.95
C ALA A 126 3.95 3.04 3.09
N GLN A 127 4.63 1.92 2.80
CA GLN A 127 5.52 1.26 3.76
C GLN A 127 6.70 2.15 4.15
N GLU A 128 7.23 2.95 3.23
CA GLU A 128 8.30 3.88 3.55
C GLU A 128 7.90 4.91 4.62
N LEU A 129 6.65 5.38 4.57
CA LEU A 129 6.08 6.37 5.49
C LEU A 129 5.52 5.76 6.77
N ALA A 130 4.70 4.72 6.65
CA ALA A 130 3.76 4.30 7.67
C ALA A 130 3.93 2.84 8.10
N LEU A 131 5.12 2.25 7.91
CA LEU A 131 5.39 0.85 8.30
C LEU A 131 4.84 0.45 9.67
N PRO A 132 4.98 1.24 10.76
CA PRO A 132 4.40 0.90 12.07
C PRO A 132 2.95 0.40 12.00
N PHE A 133 2.10 1.06 11.20
CA PHE A 133 0.67 0.78 11.08
C PHE A 133 0.35 -0.27 10.01
N LEU A 134 1.33 -0.62 9.18
CA LEU A 134 1.19 -1.54 8.05
C LEU A 134 1.77 -2.94 8.33
N LEU A 135 2.48 -3.14 9.44
CA LEU A 135 3.10 -4.43 9.81
C LEU A 135 2.09 -5.57 10.01
N LYS A 136 0.83 -5.25 10.35
CA LYS A 136 -0.28 -6.21 10.42
C LYS A 136 -1.28 -6.01 9.27
N GLN A 137 -0.79 -5.70 8.08
CA GLN A 137 -1.61 -5.58 6.88
C GLN A 137 -1.04 -6.47 5.76
N PHE A 138 -1.76 -6.58 4.65
CA PHE A 138 -1.31 -7.29 3.44
C PHE A 138 -1.02 -8.78 3.63
N GLY A 139 -1.77 -9.46 4.50
CA GLY A 139 -1.59 -10.89 4.76
C GLY A 139 -0.23 -11.21 5.38
N SER A 140 0.38 -10.27 6.09
CA SER A 140 1.72 -10.45 6.62
C SER A 140 1.79 -11.53 7.68
N THR A 141 2.96 -12.17 7.77
CA THR A 141 3.37 -12.99 8.90
C THR A 141 4.52 -12.34 9.66
N LEU A 142 4.51 -12.50 10.98
CA LEU A 142 5.48 -11.90 11.90
C LEU A 142 6.21 -12.98 12.70
N VAL A 143 7.54 -12.92 12.73
CA VAL A 143 8.39 -13.85 13.49
C VAL A 143 9.31 -13.05 14.40
N TYR A 144 9.32 -13.36 15.70
CA TYR A 144 10.22 -12.70 16.65
C TYR A 144 11.60 -13.36 16.62
N LEU A 145 12.65 -12.55 16.48
CA LEU A 145 14.03 -13.04 16.35
C LEU A 145 14.85 -12.88 17.64
N GLY A 146 14.33 -12.18 18.63
CA GLY A 146 15.03 -11.90 19.89
C GLY A 146 15.51 -10.45 20.00
N GLU A 147 16.42 -10.24 20.95
CA GLU A 147 17.05 -8.95 21.20
C GLU A 147 18.41 -8.85 20.51
N ASP A 148 18.79 -7.64 20.09
CA ASP A 148 20.08 -7.33 19.51
C ASP A 148 20.53 -5.89 19.91
N SER A 149 21.64 -5.43 19.35
CA SER A 149 22.13 -4.05 19.46
C SER A 149 22.52 -3.51 18.09
N LEU A 150 22.14 -2.27 17.80
CA LEU A 150 22.64 -1.56 16.62
C LEU A 150 24.11 -1.17 16.80
N SER A 151 24.75 -0.72 15.72
CA SER A 151 26.18 -0.34 15.73
C SER A 151 26.52 0.80 16.69
N ASP A 152 25.55 1.62 17.07
CA ASP A 152 25.69 2.69 18.06
C ASP A 152 25.43 2.23 19.52
N GLY A 153 25.19 0.93 19.72
CA GLY A 153 24.88 0.34 21.02
C GLY A 153 23.40 0.40 21.42
N THR A 154 22.52 0.94 20.57
CA THR A 154 21.08 0.98 20.84
C THR A 154 20.51 -0.43 20.93
N ARG A 155 19.93 -0.79 22.08
CA ARG A 155 19.26 -2.08 22.28
C ARG A 155 17.94 -2.13 21.53
N VAL A 156 17.73 -3.24 20.81
CA VAL A 156 16.57 -3.44 19.96
C VAL A 156 15.96 -4.83 20.13
N ASN A 157 14.64 -4.92 20.00
CA ASN A 157 13.91 -6.14 19.68
C ASN A 157 13.88 -6.29 18.16
N VAL A 158 14.04 -7.51 17.65
CA VAL A 158 14.12 -7.78 16.21
C VAL A 158 12.99 -8.70 15.79
N LEU A 159 12.29 -8.36 14.72
CA LEU A 159 11.32 -9.24 14.08
C LEU A 159 11.53 -9.33 12.57
N ASN A 160 11.07 -10.42 11.99
CA ASN A 160 10.88 -10.55 10.55
C ASN A 160 9.41 -10.35 10.21
N HIS A 161 9.16 -9.52 9.20
CA HIS A 161 7.87 -9.30 8.58
C HIS A 161 7.92 -9.80 7.13
N LYS A 162 6.98 -10.67 6.76
CA LYS A 162 6.86 -11.19 5.39
C LYS A 162 5.48 -10.85 4.84
N PRO A 163 5.35 -9.98 3.83
CA PRO A 163 4.07 -9.69 3.21
C PRO A 163 3.60 -10.87 2.33
N ALA A 164 2.32 -11.24 2.37
CA ALA A 164 1.78 -12.27 1.47
C ALA A 164 1.80 -11.82 0.00
N SER A 165 1.72 -10.51 -0.25
CA SER A 165 1.73 -9.93 -1.58
C SER A 165 3.09 -10.03 -2.30
N ASP A 166 4.19 -10.26 -1.58
CA ASP A 166 5.53 -10.38 -2.16
C ASP A 166 6.34 -11.43 -1.38
N THR A 167 6.23 -12.68 -1.81
CA THR A 167 6.96 -13.81 -1.21
C THR A 167 8.47 -13.75 -1.41
N SER A 168 8.96 -12.86 -2.28
CA SER A 168 10.40 -12.63 -2.47
C SER A 168 11.00 -11.70 -1.41
N LEU A 169 10.16 -10.95 -0.69
CA LEU A 169 10.59 -9.91 0.25
C LEU A 169 10.48 -10.38 1.71
N THR A 170 11.51 -10.12 2.50
CA THR A 170 11.46 -10.17 3.96
C THR A 170 12.03 -8.87 4.53
N LEU A 171 11.29 -8.27 5.45
CA LEU A 171 11.74 -7.09 6.20
C LEU A 171 12.22 -7.54 7.58
N THR A 172 13.47 -7.25 7.93
CA THR A 172 13.94 -7.36 9.31
C THR A 172 13.82 -5.99 9.96
N VAL A 173 12.96 -5.90 10.98
CA VAL A 173 12.57 -4.66 11.65
C VAL A 173 13.19 -4.64 13.04
N HIS A 174 14.00 -3.61 13.31
CA HIS A 174 14.67 -3.40 14.59
C HIS A 174 13.92 -2.31 15.35
N ILE A 175 13.46 -2.65 16.55
CA ILE A 175 12.54 -1.83 17.36
C ILE A 175 13.25 -1.49 18.67
N GLY A 176 13.37 -0.21 19.00
CA GLY A 176 14.08 0.22 20.21
C GLY A 176 13.42 -0.31 21.47
N VAL A 177 14.17 -0.98 22.34
CA VAL A 177 13.64 -1.53 23.61
C VAL A 177 13.13 -0.42 24.54
N LYS A 178 13.70 0.79 24.45
CA LYS A 178 13.39 1.92 25.34
C LYS A 178 12.08 2.64 24.97
N ASP A 179 11.77 2.75 23.68
CA ASP A 179 10.69 3.62 23.18
C ASP A 179 9.73 2.93 22.21
N ASN A 180 9.98 1.66 21.88
CA ASN A 180 9.18 0.87 20.94
C ASN A 180 9.07 1.49 19.54
N LEU A 181 9.97 2.39 19.15
CA LEU A 181 9.99 2.94 17.79
C LEU A 181 10.89 2.11 16.89
N ILE A 182 10.52 2.00 15.61
CA ILE A 182 11.39 1.37 14.60
C ILE A 182 12.67 2.21 14.50
N LYS A 183 13.83 1.56 14.59
CA LYS A 183 15.15 2.19 14.51
C LYS A 183 15.86 1.90 13.20
N GLN A 184 15.64 0.72 12.65
CA GLN A 184 16.23 0.31 11.38
C GLN A 184 15.35 -0.74 10.72
N VAL A 185 15.26 -0.68 9.39
CA VAL A 185 14.65 -1.73 8.58
C VAL A 185 15.67 -2.22 7.58
N VAL A 186 15.78 -3.54 7.49
CA VAL A 186 16.60 -4.23 6.51
C VAL A 186 15.69 -4.97 5.55
N LYS A 187 15.75 -4.61 4.27
CA LYS A 187 15.03 -5.26 3.18
C LYS A 187 15.91 -6.36 2.57
N ASN A 188 15.43 -7.59 2.62
CA ASN A 188 16.07 -8.74 1.99
C ASN A 188 15.16 -9.27 0.89
N ARG A 189 15.64 -9.30 -0.36
CA ARG A 189 14.94 -9.90 -1.49
C ARG A 189 15.63 -11.18 -1.95
N LYS A 190 14.84 -12.21 -2.24
CA LYS A 190 15.36 -13.49 -2.71
C LYS A 190 16.11 -13.31 -4.03
N GLY A 191 17.38 -13.71 -4.05
CA GLY A 191 18.23 -13.62 -5.24
C GLY A 191 19.06 -12.33 -5.33
N GLU A 192 18.85 -11.36 -4.44
CA GLU A 192 19.72 -10.19 -4.30
C GLU A 192 20.90 -10.52 -3.35
N THR A 193 22.10 -10.05 -3.70
CA THR A 193 23.32 -10.22 -2.88
C THR A 193 23.59 -9.02 -1.98
N THR A 194 22.97 -7.87 -2.28
CA THR A 194 23.09 -6.64 -1.53
C THR A 194 21.91 -6.50 -0.58
N THR A 195 22.20 -6.38 0.72
CA THR A 195 21.21 -6.04 1.73
C THR A 195 20.93 -4.54 1.72
N ASN A 196 19.68 -4.14 1.53
CA ASN A 196 19.28 -2.73 1.60
C ASN A 196 18.79 -2.41 3.01
N SER A 197 19.48 -1.52 3.72
CA SER A 197 19.10 -1.11 5.08
C SER A 197 18.92 0.40 5.18
N GLY A 198 17.95 0.83 5.99
CA GLY A 198 17.71 2.24 6.27
C GLY A 198 17.38 2.45 7.74
N PHE A 199 18.02 3.45 8.35
CA PHE A 199 17.67 3.91 9.69
C PHE A 199 16.33 4.64 9.66
N TRP A 200 15.55 4.47 10.72
CA TRP A 200 14.29 5.15 10.97
C TRP A 200 14.50 6.11 12.13
N ASP A 201 14.85 7.34 11.78
CA ASP A 201 15.12 8.42 12.73
C ASP A 201 14.27 9.66 12.41
N ASN A 202 14.54 10.77 13.10
CA ASN A 202 13.88 12.05 12.89
C ASN A 202 12.34 11.95 12.93
N TYR A 203 11.84 11.26 13.96
CA TYR A 203 10.42 11.15 14.25
C TYR A 203 9.83 12.52 14.59
N LYS A 204 8.77 12.91 13.88
CA LYS A 204 8.03 14.15 14.09
C LYS A 204 6.55 13.86 14.25
N GLU A 205 5.87 14.73 14.98
CA GLU A 205 4.44 14.59 15.25
C GLU A 205 3.59 15.21 14.13
N TYR A 206 2.58 14.46 13.66
CA TYR A 206 1.60 14.86 12.66
C TYR A 206 0.22 14.33 13.06
N ASN A 207 -0.71 15.20 13.47
CA ASN A 207 -2.06 14.80 13.88
C ASN A 207 -2.06 13.64 14.92
N ASN A 208 -1.23 13.76 15.97
CA ASN A 208 -1.00 12.73 17.00
C ASN A 208 -0.29 11.45 16.52
N LEU A 209 0.21 11.41 15.29
CA LEU A 209 1.05 10.33 14.77
C LEU A 209 2.51 10.71 14.84
N LEU A 210 3.35 9.79 15.29
CA LEU A 210 4.79 9.94 15.28
C LEU A 210 5.37 9.22 14.05
N LEU A 211 5.87 10.01 13.08
CA LEU A 211 6.30 9.50 11.77
C LEU A 211 7.76 9.86 11.50
N SER A 212 8.54 8.88 11.01
CA SER A 212 9.94 9.05 10.64
C SER A 212 10.05 9.65 9.23
N VAL A 213 10.41 10.93 9.17
CA VAL A 213 10.50 11.74 7.94
C VAL A 213 11.80 12.53 7.91
N ASP A 214 12.25 12.96 6.73
CA ASP A 214 13.51 13.71 6.53
C ASP A 214 14.68 13.03 7.28
N ARG A 215 14.84 11.71 7.07
CA ARG A 215 15.80 10.89 7.81
C ARG A 215 17.22 11.35 7.57
N THR A 216 18.11 11.16 8.54
CA THR A 216 19.49 11.69 8.46
C THR A 216 20.29 11.12 7.28
N SER A 217 20.00 9.88 6.89
CA SER A 217 20.58 9.25 5.70
C SER A 217 20.18 9.89 4.36
N GLY A 218 19.21 10.81 4.37
CA GLY A 218 18.59 11.38 3.17
C GLY A 218 17.62 10.43 2.46
N SER A 219 17.51 9.18 2.94
CA SER A 219 16.52 8.20 2.50
C SER A 219 15.17 8.41 3.20
N GLY A 220 14.10 7.82 2.68
CA GLY A 220 12.78 7.90 3.29
C GLY A 220 11.96 9.13 2.87
N PRO A 221 10.76 9.28 3.47
CA PRO A 221 9.78 10.28 3.05
C PRO A 221 10.24 11.68 3.45
N LYS A 222 9.98 12.64 2.56
CA LYS A 222 10.30 14.07 2.73
C LYS A 222 9.05 14.92 2.52
N ASN A 223 9.06 16.15 3.03
CA ASN A 223 7.99 17.13 2.82
C ASN A 223 6.60 16.61 3.22
N LEU A 224 6.52 15.85 4.32
CA LEU A 224 5.25 15.30 4.77
C LEU A 224 4.29 16.42 5.20
N SER A 225 3.05 16.31 4.74
CA SER A 225 1.89 17.08 5.20
C SER A 225 0.70 16.15 5.44
N THR A 226 -0.09 16.46 6.45
CA THR A 226 -1.34 15.78 6.79
C THR A 226 -2.56 16.70 6.67
N GLU A 227 -2.38 17.83 5.98
CA GLU A 227 -3.43 18.81 5.70
C GLU A 227 -4.42 18.31 4.64
N ALA A 228 -5.58 18.98 4.57
CA ALA A 228 -6.58 18.69 3.55
C ALA A 228 -6.01 18.82 2.14
N ILE A 229 -6.32 17.84 1.30
CA ILE A 229 -5.91 17.80 -0.11
C ILE A 229 -7.12 18.16 -0.97
N ASP A 230 -6.94 19.07 -1.92
CA ASP A 230 -7.96 19.41 -2.92
C ASP A 230 -8.43 18.14 -3.66
N GLU A 231 -9.73 17.86 -3.63
CA GLU A 231 -10.33 16.68 -4.26
C GLU A 231 -10.05 16.61 -5.77
N ASN A 232 -9.83 17.76 -6.41
CA ASN A 232 -9.45 17.83 -7.82
C ASN A 232 -8.13 17.11 -8.12
N LYS A 233 -7.26 16.93 -7.12
CA LYS A 233 -6.03 16.14 -7.25
C LYS A 233 -6.31 14.69 -7.61
N PHE A 234 -7.45 14.13 -7.21
CA PHE A 234 -7.76 12.71 -7.38
C PHE A 234 -8.59 12.39 -8.64
N VAL A 235 -9.07 13.41 -9.36
CA VAL A 235 -9.95 13.23 -10.52
C VAL A 235 -9.38 13.77 -11.83
N ASN A 236 -8.50 14.78 -11.76
CA ASN A 236 -7.97 15.43 -12.96
C ASN A 236 -6.50 15.10 -13.17
N PHE A 237 -6.12 14.92 -14.43
CA PHE A 237 -4.73 14.87 -14.87
C PHE A 237 -4.12 16.26 -14.94
#